data_AF-B5HEG4-F1
#
_entry.id   AF-B5HEG4-F1
#
_cell.length_a   1.000
_cell.length_b   1.000
_cell.length_c   1.000
_cell.angle_alpha   90.00
_cell.angle_beta   90.00
_cell.angle_gamma   90.00
#
_symmetry.space_group_name_H-M   'P 1'
#
loop_
_entity.id
_entity.type
_entity.pdbx_description
1 polymer ?
#
loop_
_entity_poly.entity_id
_entity_poly.type
_entity_poly.pdbx_seq_one_letter_code
_entity_poly.pdbx_strand_id
1 'polypeptide(L)'
;MEASGATSWQSGAIHGDVVFTSPAAPVDPEAVETQRRWSERQRRILDEETAKEAAEQRRFEGYVRAIHRKRRWNLWLLLVEGLAVALGYLRVFPSAALVAALGILFGLISLFGWVHCSVLLWRARTGRTIPVPRHRWMW
;
A
#
# COMPACT_ATOMS: atom_id res chain seq x y z
N MET A 1 -6.54 68.66 27.74
CA MET A 1 -6.36 67.19 27.64
C MET A 1 -6.61 66.81 26.21
N GLU A 2 -5.58 66.24 25.59
CA GLU A 2 -5.52 65.79 24.20
C GLU A 2 -6.41 64.58 23.89
N ALA A 3 -6.57 64.37 22.58
CA ALA A 3 -6.87 63.12 21.89
C ALA A 3 -8.34 62.66 21.99
N SER A 4 -8.99 62.10 20.98
CA SER A 4 -8.66 61.66 19.62
C SER A 4 -9.75 60.61 19.35
N GLY A 5 -10.36 60.59 18.17
CA GLY A 5 -11.29 59.51 17.84
C GLY A 5 -12.37 59.88 16.86
N ALA A 6 -11.98 60.38 15.69
CA ALA A 6 -12.83 60.33 14.51
C ALA A 6 -13.15 58.85 14.17
N THR A 7 -14.30 58.56 13.58
CA THR A 7 -14.37 58.16 12.16
C THR A 7 -15.83 58.17 11.69
N SER A 8 -16.07 59.04 10.72
CA SER A 8 -17.25 59.15 9.87
C SER A 8 -17.38 57.96 8.92
N TRP A 9 -18.57 57.39 8.77
CA TRP A 9 -18.94 56.63 7.57
C TRP A 9 -20.35 57.01 7.14
N GLN A 10 -20.43 58.08 6.34
CA GLN A 10 -21.64 58.46 5.62
C GLN A 10 -21.56 57.88 4.20
N SER A 11 -22.42 56.88 3.97
CA SER A 11 -23.23 56.61 2.77
C SER A 11 -22.80 57.18 1.40
N GLY A 12 -22.77 56.30 0.41
CA GLY A 12 -22.89 56.64 -1.02
C GLY A 12 -22.67 55.38 -1.89
N ALA A 13 -23.71 54.59 -2.14
CA ALA A 13 -24.52 54.65 -3.36
C ALA A 13 -23.81 54.09 -4.63
N ILE A 14 -24.28 52.92 -5.08
CA ILE A 14 -24.57 52.58 -6.48
C ILE A 14 -23.46 52.92 -7.48
N HIS A 15 -22.43 52.09 -7.62
CA HIS A 15 -21.78 51.82 -8.92
C HIS A 15 -21.81 50.29 -9.05
N GLY A 16 -22.69 49.72 -9.86
CA GLY A 16 -22.64 49.88 -11.31
C GLY A 16 -21.65 48.83 -11.81
N ASP A 17 -22.18 47.79 -12.43
CA ASP A 17 -21.47 46.67 -13.02
C ASP A 17 -20.21 47.14 -13.78
N VAL A 18 -19.03 46.85 -13.22
CA VAL A 18 -17.77 46.93 -13.97
C VAL A 18 -17.24 45.51 -14.05
N VAL A 19 -17.84 44.74 -14.95
CA VAL A 19 -17.13 43.66 -15.62
C VAL A 19 -15.89 44.29 -16.22
N PHE A 20 -14.74 44.15 -15.54
CA PHE A 20 -13.47 44.29 -16.21
C PHE A 20 -13.38 43.11 -17.18
N THR A 21 -13.99 43.24 -18.36
CA THR A 21 -13.41 42.64 -19.55
C THR A 21 -12.10 43.38 -19.73
N SER A 22 -11.07 42.92 -19.02
CA SER A 22 -9.71 43.23 -19.41
C SER A 22 -9.67 42.91 -20.89
N PRO A 23 -9.26 43.87 -21.77
CA PRO A 23 -9.04 43.52 -23.16
C PRO A 23 -8.15 42.29 -23.12
N ALA A 24 -8.54 41.23 -23.83
CA ALA A 24 -7.70 40.06 -23.98
C ALA A 24 -6.36 40.58 -24.50
N ALA A 25 -5.42 40.83 -23.59
CA ALA A 25 -4.07 41.18 -23.95
C ALA A 25 -3.65 40.04 -24.86
N PRO A 26 -3.13 40.31 -26.07
CA PRO A 26 -2.67 39.25 -26.94
C PRO A 26 -1.75 38.39 -26.10
N VAL A 27 -2.19 37.17 -25.79
CA VAL A 27 -1.44 36.29 -24.93
C VAL A 27 -0.17 36.03 -25.71
N ASP A 28 0.94 36.52 -25.19
CA ASP A 28 2.23 36.42 -25.84
C ASP A 28 2.42 34.97 -26.27
N PRO A 29 2.61 34.68 -27.57
CA PRO A 29 2.76 33.31 -28.04
C PRO A 29 3.89 32.59 -27.29
N GLU A 30 4.93 33.31 -26.85
CA GLU A 30 5.97 32.75 -26.00
C GLU A 30 5.46 32.36 -24.60
N ALA A 31 4.56 33.15 -24.00
CA ALA A 31 3.92 32.81 -22.73
C ALA A 31 2.97 31.61 -22.87
N VAL A 32 2.22 31.50 -23.97
CA VAL A 32 1.35 30.35 -24.28
C VAL A 32 2.19 29.08 -24.45
N GLU A 33 3.30 29.16 -25.18
CA GLU A 33 4.21 28.04 -25.36
C GLU A 33 4.86 27.61 -24.05
N THR A 34 5.26 28.56 -23.21
CA THR A 34 5.87 28.28 -21.91
C THR A 34 4.88 27.61 -20.97
N GLN A 35 3.63 28.08 -20.94
CA GLN A 35 2.55 27.47 -20.18
C GLN A 35 2.20 26.07 -20.71
N ARG A 36 2.22 25.87 -22.02
CA ARG A 36 2.04 24.56 -22.64
C ARG A 36 3.15 23.59 -22.20
N ARG A 37 4.42 23.97 -22.30
CA ARG A 37 5.56 23.15 -21.84
C ARG A 37 5.48 22.84 -20.35
N TRP A 38 5.02 23.79 -19.53
CA TRP A 38 4.82 23.58 -18.09
C TRP A 38 3.70 22.56 -17.80
N SER A 39 2.56 22.70 -18.47
CA SER A 39 1.44 21.77 -18.33
C SER A 39 1.79 20.35 -18.81
N GLU A 40 2.59 20.24 -19.89
CA GLU A 40 3.10 18.96 -20.39
C GLU A 40 4.07 18.32 -19.38
N ARG A 41 4.93 19.10 -18.71
CA ARG A 41 5.79 18.59 -17.63
C ARG A 41 4.98 18.11 -16.43
N GLN A 42 3.96 18.86 -15.99
CA GLN A 42 3.11 18.46 -14.87
C GLN A 42 2.33 17.17 -15.18
N ARG A 43 1.83 17.02 -16.41
CA ARG A 43 1.19 15.77 -16.84
C ARG A 43 2.15 14.59 -16.80
N ARG A 44 3.38 14.74 -17.31
CA ARG A 44 4.39 13.67 -17.25
C ARG A 44 4.71 13.24 -15.82
N ILE A 45 4.81 14.19 -14.89
CA ILE A 45 5.07 13.87 -13.47
C ILE A 45 3.90 13.08 -12.89
N LEU A 46 2.66 13.50 -13.15
CA LEU A 46 1.47 12.79 -12.69
C LEU A 46 1.34 11.38 -13.31
N ASP A 47 1.65 11.25 -14.60
CA ASP A 47 1.67 9.95 -15.29
C ASP A 47 2.75 9.02 -14.72
N GLU A 48 3.91 9.56 -14.34
CA GLU A 48 4.97 8.79 -13.69
C GLU A 48 4.59 8.34 -12.27
N GLU A 49 3.93 9.20 -11.49
CA GLU A 49 3.43 8.87 -10.15
C GLU A 49 2.36 7.78 -10.22
N THR A 50 1.36 7.93 -11.08
CA THR A 50 0.32 6.92 -11.27
C THR A 50 0.88 5.60 -11.81
N ALA A 51 1.89 5.63 -12.67
CA ALA A 51 2.59 4.43 -13.13
C ALA A 51 3.35 3.73 -11.99
N LYS A 52 3.98 4.49 -11.09
CA LYS A 52 4.66 3.95 -9.90
C LYS A 52 3.65 3.30 -8.94
N GLU A 53 2.55 3.98 -8.63
CA GLU A 53 1.48 3.45 -7.78
C GLU A 53 0.90 2.16 -8.36
N ALA A 54 0.59 2.13 -9.65
CA ALA A 54 0.09 0.93 -10.32
C ALA A 54 1.10 -0.23 -10.28
N ALA A 55 2.40 0.06 -10.41
CA ALA A 55 3.45 -0.96 -10.29
C ALA A 55 3.56 -1.51 -8.86
N GLU A 56 3.45 -0.66 -7.84
CA GLU A 56 3.44 -1.06 -6.44
C GLU A 56 2.20 -1.89 -6.08
N GLN A 57 1.03 -1.50 -6.58
CA GLN A 57 -0.23 -2.25 -6.42
C GLN A 57 -0.10 -3.67 -6.99
N ARG A 58 0.40 -3.79 -8.22
CA ARG A 58 0.63 -5.10 -8.87
C ARG A 58 1.62 -5.98 -8.10
N ARG A 59 2.67 -5.37 -7.52
CA ARG A 59 3.64 -6.08 -6.67
C ARG A 59 3.00 -6.56 -5.38
N PHE A 60 2.22 -5.72 -4.72
CA PHE A 60 1.48 -6.07 -3.51
C PHE A 60 0.53 -7.24 -3.77
N GLU A 61 -0.28 -7.18 -4.84
CA GLU A 61 -1.17 -8.27 -5.24
C GLU A 61 -0.41 -9.57 -5.57
N GLY A 62 0.76 -9.45 -6.22
CA GLY A 62 1.65 -10.58 -6.48
C GLY A 62 2.15 -11.23 -5.19
N TYR A 63 2.56 -10.42 -4.22
CA TYR A 63 3.04 -10.87 -2.91
C TYR A 63 1.93 -11.53 -2.09
N VAL A 64 0.73 -10.93 -2.03
CA VAL A 64 -0.43 -11.50 -1.34
C VAL A 64 -0.81 -12.88 -1.91
N ARG A 65 -0.80 -13.03 -3.24
CA ARG A 65 -1.02 -14.32 -3.90
C ARG A 65 0.04 -15.35 -3.53
N ALA A 66 1.31 -14.95 -3.46
CA ALA A 66 2.40 -15.83 -3.04
C ALA A 66 2.24 -16.30 -1.58
N ILE A 67 1.89 -15.38 -0.66
CA ILE A 67 1.63 -15.72 0.74
C ILE A 67 0.44 -16.67 0.87
N HIS A 68 -0.64 -16.45 0.11
CA HIS A 68 -1.78 -17.37 0.09
C HIS A 68 -1.37 -18.80 -0.29
N ARG A 69 -0.49 -18.95 -1.29
CA ARG A 69 0.06 -20.23 -1.69
C ARG A 69 0.96 -20.83 -0.60
N LYS A 70 1.87 -20.05 0.00
CA LYS A 70 2.72 -20.50 1.11
C LYS A 70 1.90 -20.97 2.32
N ARG A 71 0.83 -20.26 2.67
CA ARG A 71 -0.08 -20.67 3.74
C ARG A 71 -0.71 -22.03 3.47
N ARG A 72 -1.13 -22.31 2.24
CA ARG A 72 -1.66 -23.64 1.85
C ARG A 72 -0.58 -24.72 1.97
N TRP A 73 0.63 -24.46 1.51
CA TRP A 73 1.75 -25.40 1.64
C TRP A 73 2.10 -25.70 3.09
N ASN A 74 2.21 -24.68 3.95
CA ASN A 74 2.48 -24.89 5.38
C ASN A 74 1.37 -25.68 6.05
N LEU A 75 0.10 -25.48 5.67
CA LEU A 75 -1.00 -26.27 6.19
C LEU A 75 -0.90 -27.75 5.76
N TRP A 76 -0.53 -28.01 4.50
CA TRP A 76 -0.27 -29.36 4.03
C TRP A 76 0.89 -30.03 4.76
N LEU A 77 2.01 -29.33 4.97
CA LEU A 77 3.14 -29.83 5.75
C LEU A 77 2.71 -30.17 7.18
N LEU A 78 1.91 -29.31 7.80
CA LEU A 78 1.41 -29.52 9.16
C LEU A 78 0.53 -30.77 9.29
N LEU A 79 -0.26 -31.09 8.25
CA LEU A 79 -1.01 -32.34 8.19
C LEU A 79 -0.09 -33.57 8.08
N VAL A 80 0.95 -33.49 7.23
CA VAL A 80 1.92 -34.58 7.05
C VAL A 80 2.74 -34.80 8.32
N GLU A 81 3.20 -33.73 8.95
CA GLU A 81 3.92 -33.75 10.22
C GLU A 81 3.03 -34.30 11.34
N GLY A 82 1.77 -33.88 11.40
CA GLY A 82 0.77 -34.43 12.33
C GLY A 82 0.55 -35.94 12.13
N LEU A 83 0.50 -36.41 10.88
CA LEU A 83 0.43 -37.84 10.57
C LEU A 83 1.69 -38.58 11.03
N ALA A 84 2.88 -38.01 10.83
CA ALA A 84 4.14 -38.58 11.31
C ALA A 84 4.16 -38.71 12.84
N VAL A 85 3.65 -37.71 13.56
CA VAL A 85 3.49 -37.78 15.02
C VAL A 85 2.51 -38.87 15.44
N ALA A 86 1.36 -38.99 14.76
CA ALA A 86 0.37 -40.03 15.06
C ALA A 86 0.92 -41.44 14.83
N LEU A 87 1.63 -41.67 13.72
CA LEU A 87 2.29 -42.95 13.42
C LEU A 87 3.42 -43.26 14.42
N GLY A 88 4.16 -42.23 14.84
CA GLY A 88 5.18 -42.37 15.88
C GLY A 88 4.59 -42.72 17.25
N TYR A 89 3.44 -42.14 17.60
CA TYR A 89 2.73 -42.47 18.84
C TYR A 89 2.19 -43.92 18.82
N LEU A 90 1.68 -44.38 17.67
CA LEU A 90 1.21 -45.75 17.47
C LEU A 90 2.34 -46.80 17.44
N ARG A 91 3.61 -46.38 17.53
CA ARG A 91 4.79 -47.27 17.49
C ARG A 91 4.80 -48.23 16.30
N VAL A 92 4.35 -47.76 15.13
CA VAL A 92 4.26 -48.57 13.91
C VAL A 92 5.63 -49.08 13.44
N PHE A 93 6.71 -48.37 13.79
CA PHE A 93 8.09 -48.71 13.43
C PHE A 93 9.02 -48.66 14.64
N PRO A 94 10.15 -49.38 14.65
CA PRO A 94 11.13 -49.33 15.74
C PRO A 94 11.74 -47.92 15.94
N SER A 95 11.77 -47.09 14.91
CA SER A 95 12.22 -45.68 14.97
C SER A 95 11.10 -44.67 15.27
N ALA A 96 9.93 -45.12 15.71
CA ALA A 96 8.74 -44.31 15.89
C ALA A 96 8.91 -43.09 16.82
N ALA A 97 9.72 -43.21 17.88
CA ALA A 97 10.01 -42.09 18.78
C ALA A 97 10.77 -40.95 18.07
N LEU A 98 11.70 -41.30 17.17
CA LEU A 98 12.46 -40.32 16.39
C LEU A 98 11.57 -39.65 15.34
N VAL A 99 10.68 -40.42 14.69
CA VAL A 99 9.70 -39.89 13.74
C VAL A 99 8.74 -38.92 14.42
N ALA A 100 8.25 -39.25 15.62
CA ALA A 100 7.41 -38.35 16.40
C ALA A 100 8.15 -37.07 16.81
N ALA A 101 9.40 -37.17 17.27
CA ALA A 101 10.19 -36.00 17.66
C ALA A 101 10.44 -35.06 16.48
N LEU A 102 10.80 -35.59 15.30
CA LEU A 102 10.96 -34.80 14.09
C LEU A 102 9.63 -34.19 13.63
N GLY A 103 8.54 -34.96 13.66
CA GLY A 103 7.21 -34.47 13.33
C GLY A 103 6.77 -33.31 14.22
N ILE A 104 7.07 -33.35 15.53
CA ILE A 104 6.80 -32.23 16.44
C ILE A 104 7.67 -31.01 16.10
N LEU A 105 8.98 -31.22 15.90
CA LEU A 105 9.91 -30.13 15.62
C LEU A 105 9.55 -29.39 14.33
N PHE A 106 9.36 -30.12 13.22
CA PHE A 106 8.95 -29.55 11.94
C PHE A 106 7.51 -29.02 12.01
N GLY A 107 6.62 -29.71 12.74
CA GLY A 107 5.27 -29.26 13.09
C GLY A 107 5.21 -27.85 13.65
N LEU A 108 6.07 -27.54 14.62
CA LEU A 108 6.16 -26.22 15.23
C LEU A 108 6.66 -25.15 14.23
N ILE A 109 7.63 -25.50 13.38
CA ILE A 109 8.16 -24.59 12.35
C ILE A 109 7.06 -24.28 11.32
N SER A 110 6.36 -25.31 10.83
CA SER A 110 5.25 -25.18 9.89
C SER A 110 4.09 -24.39 10.49
N LEU A 111 3.78 -24.60 11.78
CA LEU A 111 2.76 -23.85 12.51
C LEU A 111 3.13 -22.38 12.61
N PHE A 112 4.36 -22.07 13.02
CA PHE A 112 4.85 -20.70 13.08
C PHE A 112 4.78 -20.02 11.71
N GLY A 113 5.21 -20.70 10.65
CA GLY A 113 5.10 -20.22 9.28
C GLY A 113 3.66 -19.96 8.85
N TRP A 114 2.71 -20.83 9.23
CA TRP A 114 1.30 -20.66 8.94
C TRP A 114 0.67 -19.48 9.69
N VAL A 115 0.99 -19.32 10.97
CA VAL A 115 0.54 -18.18 11.80
C VAL A 115 1.09 -16.87 11.22
N HIS A 116 2.38 -16.81 10.92
CA HIS A 116 3.02 -15.63 10.33
C HIS A 116 2.37 -15.23 9.01
N CYS A 117 2.14 -16.19 8.10
CA CYS A 117 1.43 -15.93 6.84
C CYS A 117 -0.02 -15.44 7.08
N SER A 118 -0.71 -15.99 8.08
CA SER A 118 -2.08 -15.61 8.42
C SER A 118 -2.15 -14.18 8.96
N VAL A 119 -1.20 -13.78 9.81
CA VAL A 119 -1.08 -12.41 10.33
C VAL A 119 -0.78 -11.43 9.20
N LEU A 120 0.11 -11.77 8.26
CA LEU A 120 0.40 -10.94 7.09
C LEU A 120 -0.85 -10.74 6.22
N LEU A 121 -1.61 -11.79 5.93
CA LEU A 121 -2.85 -11.69 5.16
C LEU A 121 -3.94 -10.89 5.90
N TRP A 122 -4.03 -11.03 7.22
CA TRP A 122 -4.95 -10.23 8.03
C TRP A 122 -4.59 -8.75 8.00
N ARG A 123 -3.30 -8.41 8.17
CA ARG A 123 -2.80 -7.04 8.03
C ARG A 123 -3.12 -6.45 6.65
N ALA A 124 -2.99 -7.27 5.60
CA ALA A 124 -3.27 -6.86 4.22
C ALA A 124 -4.73 -6.49 4.03
N ARG A 125 -5.66 -7.24 4.65
CA ARG A 125 -7.10 -6.96 4.62
C ARG A 125 -7.48 -5.73 5.42
N THR A 126 -6.81 -5.46 6.54
CA THR A 126 -7.07 -4.28 7.39
C THR A 126 -6.47 -2.97 6.84
N GLY A 127 -5.85 -2.99 5.65
CA GLY A 127 -5.22 -1.81 5.06
C GLY A 127 -3.99 -1.30 5.82
N ARG A 128 -3.43 -2.11 6.74
CA ARG A 128 -2.17 -1.77 7.42
C ARG A 128 -1.01 -1.95 6.45
N THR A 129 -0.04 -1.04 6.52
CA THR A 129 1.17 -1.09 5.71
C THR A 129 1.91 -2.41 5.96
N ILE A 130 2.19 -3.13 4.87
CA ILE A 130 3.00 -4.35 4.90
C ILE A 130 4.30 -4.04 4.17
N PRO A 131 5.46 -4.34 4.77
CA PRO A 131 6.72 -4.25 4.05
C PRO A 131 6.74 -5.34 2.97
N VAL A 132 6.53 -4.94 1.71
CA VAL A 132 6.66 -5.85 0.55
C VAL A 132 8.15 -5.94 0.19
N PRO A 133 8.74 -7.15 0.15
CA PRO A 133 10.14 -7.30 -0.25
C PRO A 133 10.36 -6.84 -1.69
N ARG A 134 11.47 -6.14 -1.97
CA ARG A 134 11.82 -5.69 -3.33
C ARG A 134 12.11 -6.85 -4.29
N HIS A 135 12.62 -7.97 -3.79
CA HIS A 135 13.00 -9.13 -4.60
C HIS A 135 11.98 -10.26 -4.51
N ARG A 136 11.61 -10.84 -5.67
CA ARG A 136 10.62 -11.94 -5.79
C ARG A 136 11.03 -13.23 -5.09
N TRP A 137 12.32 -13.45 -4.82
CA TRP A 137 12.80 -14.64 -4.11
C TRP A 137 12.53 -14.58 -2.60
N MET A 138 12.31 -13.37 -2.07
CA MET A 138 11.92 -13.16 -0.68
C MET A 138 10.41 -13.27 -0.48
N TRP A 139 9.63 -13.44 -1.56
CA TRP A 139 8.16 -13.54 -1.53
C TRP A 139 7.71 -14.92 -1.11
#